data_AF-A0A250F3W4-F1
#
_entry.id   AF-A0A250F3W4-F1
#
_cell.length_a   1.000
_cell.length_b   1.000
_cell.length_c   1.000
_cell.angle_alpha   90.00
_cell.angle_beta   90.00
_cell.angle_gamma   90.00
#
_symmetry.space_group_name_H-M   'P 1'
#
loop_
_entity.id
_entity.type
_entity.pdbx_description
1 polymer ?
#
loop_
_entity_poly.entity_id
_entity_poly.type
_entity_poly.pdbx_seq_one_letter_code
_entity_poly.pdbx_strand_id
1 'polypeptide(L)'
;MNTRYENIHKMNDILLRLEGILSKAETLLEEWKAIQPEYEALEAYYDSPQWREDYFDSNDGKIPDEVPQWVLTQDAIFDAIGTQFDLADGFQPLLDSINARKWNE
;
A
#
# COMPACT_ATOMS: atom_id res chain seq x y z
N MET A 1 -14.46 43.47 2.52
CA MET A 1 -13.38 42.69 3.16
C MET A 1 -12.15 42.81 2.27
N ASN A 2 -10.93 42.86 2.84
CA ASN A 2 -9.73 43.16 2.05
C ASN A 2 -9.34 41.93 1.22
N THR A 3 -9.39 42.04 -0.11
CA THR A 3 -9.09 40.95 -1.06
C THR A 3 -7.73 40.28 -0.80
N ARG A 4 -6.76 41.02 -0.25
CA ARG A 4 -5.47 40.46 0.18
C ARG A 4 -5.63 39.45 1.33
N TYR A 5 -6.45 39.78 2.32
CA TYR A 5 -6.69 38.91 3.48
C TYR A 5 -7.49 37.67 3.11
N GLU A 6 -8.48 37.80 2.21
CA GLU A 6 -9.20 36.64 1.65
C GLU A 6 -8.25 35.67 0.94
N ASN A 7 -7.31 36.19 0.14
CA ASN A 7 -6.32 35.36 -0.52
C ASN A 7 -5.39 34.65 0.48
N ILE A 8 -4.90 35.36 1.50
CA ILE A 8 -4.03 34.76 2.53
C ILE A 8 -4.76 33.64 3.27
N HIS A 9 -6.00 33.86 3.68
CA HIS A 9 -6.81 32.82 4.33
C HIS A 9 -6.98 31.59 3.41
N LYS A 10 -7.33 31.80 2.15
CA LYS A 10 -7.47 30.71 1.18
C LYS A 10 -6.17 29.90 1.02
N MET A 11 -5.02 30.57 0.92
CA MET A 11 -3.74 29.88 0.78
C MET A 11 -3.36 29.15 2.07
N ASN A 12 -3.62 29.73 3.24
CA ASN A 12 -3.39 29.08 4.53
C ASN A 12 -4.22 27.80 4.67
N ASP A 13 -5.49 27.84 4.27
CA ASP A 13 -6.35 26.66 4.29
C ASP A 13 -5.86 25.56 3.34
N ILE A 14 -5.28 25.94 2.19
CA ILE A 14 -4.65 24.99 1.27
C ILE A 14 -3.40 24.37 1.90
N LEU A 15 -2.54 25.19 2.51
CA LEU A 15 -1.30 24.74 3.15
C LEU A 15 -1.60 23.73 4.26
N LEU A 16 -2.50 24.07 5.19
CA LEU A 16 -2.85 23.17 6.30
C LEU A 16 -3.43 21.83 5.82
N ARG A 17 -4.26 21.85 4.77
CA ARG A 17 -4.77 20.60 4.16
C ARG A 17 -3.64 19.79 3.52
N LEU A 18 -2.73 20.45 2.81
CA LEU A 18 -1.59 19.80 2.16
C LEU A 18 -0.67 19.15 3.19
N GLU A 19 -0.28 19.87 4.24
CA GLU A 19 0.55 19.36 5.33
C GLU A 19 -0.07 18.13 6.00
N GLY A 20 -1.39 18.16 6.25
CA GLY A 20 -2.10 17.02 6.80
C GLY A 20 -2.13 15.79 5.88
N ILE A 21 -2.18 15.98 4.56
CA ILE A 21 -2.10 14.88 3.59
C ILE A 21 -0.67 14.33 3.53
N LEU A 22 0.34 15.19 3.47
CA LEU A 22 1.74 14.79 3.39
C LEU A 22 2.18 14.01 4.62
N SER A 23 1.77 14.43 5.82
CA SER A 23 2.07 13.69 7.06
C SER A 23 1.50 12.27 7.05
N LYS A 24 0.25 12.10 6.57
CA LYS A 24 -0.35 10.75 6.42
C LYS A 24 0.37 9.91 5.37
N ALA A 25 0.74 10.54 4.25
CA ALA A 25 1.46 9.86 3.17
C ALA A 25 2.84 9.40 3.63
N GLU A 26 3.55 10.21 4.43
CA GLU A 26 4.83 9.85 5.03
C GLU A 26 4.70 8.64 5.96
N THR A 27 3.73 8.65 6.88
CA THR A 27 3.48 7.50 7.77
C THR A 27 3.17 6.23 6.97
N LEU A 28 2.25 6.31 6.01
CA LEU A 28 1.89 5.15 5.18
C LEU A 28 3.08 4.64 4.36
N LEU A 29 3.90 5.54 3.81
CA LEU A 29 5.08 5.14 3.03
C LEU A 29 6.09 4.37 3.89
N GLU A 30 6.33 4.81 5.13
CA GLU A 30 7.25 4.11 6.02
C GLU A 30 6.69 2.77 6.50
N GLU A 31 5.39 2.68 6.80
CA GLU A 31 4.73 1.40 7.11
C GLU A 31 4.81 0.43 5.92
N TRP A 32 4.54 0.92 4.71
CA TRP A 32 4.57 0.11 3.49
C TRP A 32 5.98 -0.36 3.12
N LYS A 33 7.01 0.46 3.37
CA LYS A 33 8.42 0.03 3.26
C LYS A 33 8.78 -1.01 4.31
N ALA A 34 8.34 -0.83 5.55
CA ALA A 34 8.71 -1.69 6.66
C ALA A 34 8.15 -3.12 6.50
N ILE A 35 6.98 -3.28 5.88
CA ILE A 35 6.38 -4.60 5.65
C ILE A 35 7.00 -5.37 4.47
N GLN A 36 7.82 -4.74 3.61
CA GLN A 36 8.35 -5.39 2.40
C GLN A 36 9.10 -6.71 2.67
N PRO A 37 9.97 -6.83 3.69
CA PRO A 37 10.62 -8.12 3.99
C PRO A 37 9.64 -9.23 4.40
N GLU A 38 8.54 -8.87 5.07
CA GLU A 38 7.49 -9.83 5.44
C GLU A 38 6.61 -10.18 4.24
N TYR A 39 6.34 -9.21 3.36
CA TYR A 39 5.69 -9.44 2.08
C TYR A 39 6.51 -10.39 1.19
N GLU A 40 7.82 -10.22 1.09
CA GLU A 40 8.71 -11.13 0.34
C GLU A 40 8.63 -12.56 0.90
N ALA A 41 8.53 -12.72 2.22
CA ALA A 41 8.33 -14.03 2.85
C ALA A 41 6.95 -14.63 2.52
N LEU A 42 5.90 -13.80 2.48
CA LEU A 42 4.56 -14.21 2.09
C LEU A 42 4.49 -14.66 0.62
N GLU A 43 5.10 -13.90 -0.28
CA GLU A 43 5.20 -14.21 -1.71
C GLU A 43 6.00 -15.51 -1.93
N ALA A 44 7.17 -15.63 -1.28
CA ALA A 44 7.98 -16.84 -1.34
C ALA A 44 7.24 -18.08 -0.80
N TYR A 45 6.42 -17.91 0.25
CA TYR A 45 5.55 -18.98 0.74
C TYR A 45 4.50 -19.36 -0.30
N TYR A 46 3.77 -18.39 -0.86
CA TYR A 46 2.74 -18.62 -1.86
C TYR A 46 3.26 -19.35 -3.11
N ASP A 47 4.47 -18.99 -3.57
CA ASP A 47 5.14 -19.63 -4.71
C ASP A 47 5.75 -21.01 -4.38
N SER A 48 5.75 -21.41 -3.12
CA SER A 48 6.42 -22.63 -2.68
C SER A 48 5.59 -23.90 -2.89
N PRO A 49 6.26 -25.07 -3.03
CA PRO A 49 5.59 -26.35 -2.90
C PRO A 49 4.88 -26.55 -1.55
N GLN A 50 5.36 -25.90 -0.48
CA GLN A 50 4.79 -26.00 0.86
C GLN A 50 3.38 -25.40 0.91
N TRP A 51 3.17 -24.20 0.37
CA TRP A 51 1.83 -23.61 0.32
C TRP A 51 0.84 -24.51 -0.42
N ARG A 52 1.29 -25.17 -1.50
CA ARG A 52 0.45 -26.13 -2.22
C ARG A 52 0.10 -27.35 -1.38
N GLU A 53 1.04 -27.88 -0.60
CA GLU A 53 0.78 -28.99 0.33
C GLU A 53 -0.22 -28.56 1.41
N ASP A 54 0.01 -27.42 2.06
CA ASP A 54 -0.87 -26.85 3.08
C ASP A 54 -2.28 -26.62 2.53
N TYR A 55 -2.39 -26.11 1.30
CA TYR A 55 -3.67 -25.93 0.59
C TYR A 55 -4.43 -27.25 0.42
N PHE A 56 -3.76 -28.33 0.03
CA PHE A 56 -4.42 -29.63 -0.11
C PHE A 56 -4.77 -30.24 1.25
N ASP A 57 -3.91 -30.11 2.24
CA ASP A 57 -4.17 -30.57 3.60
C ASP A 57 -5.33 -29.82 4.27
N SER A 58 -5.47 -28.52 3.99
CA SER A 58 -6.65 -27.72 4.34
C SER A 58 -7.92 -28.31 3.73
N ASN A 59 -7.93 -28.54 2.41
CA ASN A 59 -9.08 -29.07 1.69
C ASN A 59 -9.45 -30.50 2.09
N ASP A 60 -8.47 -31.30 2.53
CA ASP A 60 -8.68 -32.65 3.06
C ASP A 60 -9.13 -32.66 4.53
N GLY A 61 -9.23 -31.50 5.19
CA GLY A 61 -9.62 -31.37 6.59
C GLY A 61 -8.55 -31.84 7.58
N LYS A 62 -7.27 -31.85 7.18
CA LYS A 62 -6.13 -32.24 8.04
C LYS A 62 -5.65 -31.10 8.92
N ILE A 63 -5.96 -29.86 8.55
CA ILE A 63 -5.65 -28.67 9.35
C ILE A 63 -6.85 -28.37 10.27
N PRO A 64 -6.65 -28.26 11.59
CA PRO A 64 -7.73 -27.96 12.53
C PRO A 64 -8.43 -26.62 12.22
N ASP A 65 -9.75 -26.57 12.45
CA ASP A 65 -10.58 -25.38 12.18
C ASP A 65 -10.17 -24.16 13.02
N GLU A 66 -9.52 -24.36 14.18
CA GLU A 66 -8.98 -23.28 15.01
C GLU A 66 -7.76 -22.59 14.42
N VAL A 67 -7.09 -23.19 13.43
CA VAL A 67 -5.97 -22.56 12.72
C VAL A 67 -6.56 -21.60 11.68
N PRO A 68 -6.20 -20.31 11.67
CA PRO A 68 -6.63 -19.40 10.62
C PRO A 68 -5.98 -19.77 9.27
N GLN A 69 -6.81 -20.15 8.29
CA GLN A 69 -6.34 -20.68 6.99
C GLN A 69 -6.52 -19.70 5.83
N TRP A 70 -6.68 -18.39 6.10
CA TRP A 70 -6.97 -17.39 5.06
C TRP A 70 -5.87 -17.31 3.99
N VAL A 71 -4.61 -17.53 4.38
CA VAL A 71 -3.47 -17.63 3.46
C VAL A 71 -3.56 -18.80 2.49
N LEU A 72 -4.41 -19.79 2.78
CA LEU A 72 -4.69 -20.94 1.92
C LEU A 72 -5.91 -20.72 1.03
N THR A 73 -6.48 -19.51 1.02
CA THR A 73 -7.36 -19.14 -0.09
C THR A 73 -6.49 -18.81 -1.30
N GLN A 74 -6.88 -19.29 -2.49
CA GLN A 74 -6.16 -18.98 -3.72
C GLN A 74 -6.08 -17.46 -3.96
N ASP A 75 -7.14 -16.73 -3.60
CA ASP A 75 -7.28 -15.33 -3.99
C ASP A 75 -6.59 -14.36 -3.01
N ALA A 76 -6.50 -14.63 -1.71
CA ALA A 76 -6.08 -13.61 -0.74
C ALA A 76 -4.65 -13.08 -0.96
N ILE A 77 -3.68 -13.97 -1.19
CA ILE A 77 -2.29 -13.55 -1.42
C ILE A 77 -2.15 -12.97 -2.83
N PHE A 78 -2.81 -13.57 -3.82
CA PHE A 78 -2.82 -13.07 -5.20
C PHE A 78 -3.36 -11.63 -5.29
N ASP A 79 -4.50 -11.36 -4.64
CA ASP A 79 -5.12 -10.03 -4.59
C ASP A 79 -4.23 -9.01 -3.86
N ALA A 80 -3.52 -9.43 -2.81
CA ALA A 80 -2.59 -8.56 -2.09
C ALA A 80 -1.38 -8.17 -2.96
N ILE A 81 -0.81 -9.13 -3.68
CA ILE A 81 0.27 -8.91 -4.66
C ILE A 81 -0.20 -7.92 -5.74
N GLY A 82 -1.35 -8.20 -6.36
CA GLY A 82 -1.93 -7.35 -7.39
C GLY A 82 -2.22 -5.92 -6.91
N THR A 83 -2.84 -5.80 -5.73
CA THR A 83 -3.17 -4.50 -5.13
C THR A 83 -1.92 -3.64 -4.90
N GLN A 84 -0.81 -4.25 -4.45
CA GLN A 84 0.46 -3.53 -4.27
C GLN A 84 0.99 -2.98 -5.60
N PHE A 85 0.96 -3.78 -6.67
CA PHE A 85 1.37 -3.32 -8.00
C PHE A 85 0.47 -2.21 -8.53
N ASP A 86 -0.85 -2.38 -8.43
CA ASP A 86 -1.82 -1.38 -8.88
C ASP A 86 -1.64 -0.04 -8.14
N LEU A 87 -1.36 -0.08 -6.83
CA LEU A 87 -1.05 1.11 -6.04
C LEU A 87 0.25 1.76 -6.52
N ALA A 88 1.32 0.99 -6.71
CA ALA A 88 2.60 1.50 -7.18
C ALA A 88 2.46 2.19 -8.55
N ASP A 89 1.76 1.57 -9.50
CA ASP A 89 1.45 2.13 -10.81
C ASP A 89 0.61 3.39 -10.70
N GLY A 90 -0.38 3.41 -9.80
CA GLY A 90 -1.19 4.59 -9.52
C GLY A 90 -0.41 5.78 -8.97
N PHE A 91 0.69 5.53 -8.23
CA PHE A 91 1.57 6.59 -7.73
C PHE A 91 2.50 7.15 -8.81
N GLN A 92 2.82 6.39 -9.85
CA GLN A 92 3.81 6.79 -10.85
C GLN A 92 3.51 8.15 -11.52
N PRO A 93 2.28 8.43 -12.02
CA PRO A 93 1.97 9.73 -12.64
C PRO A 93 2.07 10.91 -11.67
N LEU A 94 1.74 10.69 -10.38
CA LEU A 94 1.87 11.71 -9.35
C LEU A 94 3.34 12.05 -9.11
N LEU A 95 4.18 11.03 -8.95
CA LEU A 95 5.62 11.19 -8.76
C LEU A 95 6.26 11.88 -9.96
N ASP A 96 5.90 11.50 -11.17
CA ASP A 96 6.38 12.13 -12.40
C ASP A 96 6.02 13.61 -12.46
N SER A 97 4.76 13.96 -12.13
CA SER A 97 4.30 15.35 -12.10
C SER A 97 5.05 16.21 -11.08
N ILE A 98 5.32 15.65 -9.89
CA ILE A 98 6.09 16.33 -8.84
C ILE A 98 7.55 16.48 -9.26
N ASN A 99 8.18 15.42 -9.75
CA ASN A 99 9.59 15.40 -10.14
C ASN A 99 9.88 16.27 -11.37
N ALA A 100 8.93 16.40 -12.31
CA ALA A 100 9.05 17.31 -13.44
C ALA A 100 9.27 18.78 -13.02
N ARG A 101 8.83 19.17 -11.82
CA ARG A 101 9.02 20.53 -11.29
C ARG A 101 10.40 20.75 -10.67
N LYS A 102 11.12 19.69 -10.29
CA LYS A 102 12.49 19.78 -9.74
C LYS A 102 13.51 20.31 -10.75
N TRP A 103 13.20 20.25 -12.04
CA TRP A 103 14.08 20.71 -13.13
C TRP A 103 13.86 22.17 -13.52
N ASN A 104 12.89 22.86 -12.90
CA ASN A 104 12.57 24.25 -13.16
C ASN A 104 13.03 25.21 -12.03
N GLU A 105 13.80 24.69 -11.06
CA GLU A 105 14.57 25.45 -10.06
C GLU A 105 16.07 25.29 -10.36
#